data_AF-A0A1M6HC72-F1
#
_entry.id   AF-A0A1M6HC72-F1
#
_cell.length_a   1.000
_cell.length_b   1.000
_cell.length_c   1.000
_cell.angle_alpha   90.00
_cell.angle_beta   90.00
_cell.angle_gamma   90.00
#
_symmetry.space_group_name_H-M   'P 1'
#
loop_
_entity.id
_entity.type
_entity.pdbx_description
1 polymer ?
#
loop_
_entity_poly.entity_id
_entity_poly.type
_entity_poly.pdbx_seq_one_letter_code
_entity_poly.pdbx_strand_id
1 'polypeptide(L)'
;MTITLQQLKYVLSVAEKGSICEAAKALFISQPSLSNAIKDLENELKLSLFVRTNRGITLTNDGAEFLGYARQVIQQTDMLEEKYLTGTPAKQRFCISTQHYTFAANAFVELVRLT
;
A
#
# COMPACT_ATOMS: atom_id res chain seq x y z
N MET A 1 -15.39 6.82 15.86
CA MET A 1 -14.15 6.16 16.30
C MET A 1 -13.11 6.41 15.21
N THR A 2 -11.89 5.89 15.34
CA THR A 2 -10.78 6.20 14.42
C THR A 2 -10.52 5.01 13.47
N ILE A 3 -10.28 5.31 12.19
CA ILE A 3 -9.92 4.34 11.16
C ILE A 3 -8.67 3.55 11.58
N THR A 4 -8.68 2.22 11.39
CA THR A 4 -7.54 1.35 11.72
C THR A 4 -6.70 1.00 10.48
N LEU A 5 -5.40 0.76 10.68
CA LEU A 5 -4.52 0.29 9.59
C LEU A 5 -4.97 -1.03 8.98
N GLN A 6 -5.59 -1.91 9.78
CA GLN A 6 -6.12 -3.19 9.31
C GLN A 6 -7.29 -2.98 8.34
N GLN A 7 -8.21 -2.06 8.64
CA GLN A 7 -9.29 -1.68 7.72
C GLN A 7 -8.74 -1.09 6.42
N LEU A 8 -7.67 -0.29 6.47
CA LEU A 8 -7.01 0.20 5.25
C LEU A 8 -6.46 -0.96 4.42
N LYS A 9 -5.74 -1.90 5.03
CA LYS A 9 -5.23 -3.12 4.34
C LYS A 9 -6.36 -3.92 3.69
N TYR A 10 -7.52 -4.02 4.35
CA TYR A 10 -8.70 -4.71 3.82
C TYR A 10 -9.27 -4.03 2.57
N VAL A 11 -9.46 -2.71 2.62
CA VAL A 11 -9.93 -1.92 1.46
C VAL A 11 -8.95 -2.03 0.29
N LEU A 12 -7.63 -1.92 0.56
CA LEU A 12 -6.60 -2.10 -0.46
C LEU A 12 -6.68 -3.48 -1.12
N SER A 13 -6.80 -4.54 -0.33
CA SER A 13 -6.85 -5.91 -0.83
C SER A 13 -8.10 -6.16 -1.69
N VAL A 14 -9.27 -5.66 -1.27
CA VAL A 14 -10.51 -5.80 -2.07
C VAL A 14 -10.43 -5.03 -3.38
N ALA A 15 -9.86 -3.82 -3.34
CA ALA A 15 -9.66 -3.02 -4.55
C ALA A 15 -8.68 -3.69 -5.54
N GLU A 16 -7.63 -4.35 -5.04
CA GLU A 16 -6.66 -5.07 -5.87
C GLU A 16 -7.26 -6.34 -6.49
N LYS A 17 -8.02 -7.12 -5.72
CA LYS A 17 -8.57 -8.40 -6.19
C LYS A 17 -9.89 -8.26 -6.96
N GLY A 18 -10.60 -7.14 -6.83
CA GLY A 18 -11.93 -6.95 -7.44
C GLY A 18 -13.01 -7.91 -6.90
N SER A 19 -12.72 -8.62 -5.81
CA SER A 19 -13.57 -9.64 -5.20
C SER A 19 -13.27 -9.74 -3.72
N ILE A 20 -14.31 -9.62 -2.88
CA ILE A 20 -14.20 -9.81 -1.42
C ILE A 20 -13.80 -11.27 -1.11
N CYS A 21 -14.25 -12.25 -1.89
CA CYS A 21 -13.90 -13.65 -1.67
C CYS A 21 -12.40 -13.90 -1.87
N GLU A 22 -11.85 -13.41 -2.99
CA GLU A 22 -10.42 -13.58 -3.30
C GLU A 22 -9.54 -12.76 -2.36
N ALA A 23 -9.97 -11.55 -1.98
CA ALA A 23 -9.28 -10.75 -0.98
C ALA A 23 -9.25 -11.43 0.40
N ALA A 24 -10.37 -12.03 0.84
CA ALA A 24 -10.43 -12.74 2.12
C ALA A 24 -9.46 -13.94 2.15
N LYS A 25 -9.37 -14.70 1.05
CA LYS A 25 -8.39 -15.78 0.88
C LYS A 25 -6.95 -15.24 0.96
N ALA A 26 -6.65 -14.16 0.25
CA ALA A 26 -5.32 -13.54 0.26
C ALA A 26 -4.91 -12.99 1.64
N LEU A 27 -5.90 -12.54 2.43
CA LEU A 27 -5.70 -12.05 3.79
C LEU A 27 -5.78 -13.15 4.86
N PHE A 28 -6.01 -14.41 4.48
CA PHE A 28 -6.19 -15.56 5.38
C PHE A 28 -7.29 -15.35 6.43
N ILE A 29 -8.40 -14.72 6.04
CA ILE A 29 -9.58 -14.51 6.89
C ILE A 29 -10.86 -15.00 6.22
N SER A 30 -11.95 -15.09 6.98
CA SER A 30 -13.25 -15.45 6.43
C SER A 30 -13.87 -14.31 5.62
N GLN A 31 -14.55 -14.65 4.52
CA GLN A 31 -15.26 -13.68 3.68
C GLN A 31 -16.31 -12.85 4.46
N PRO A 32 -17.11 -13.42 5.39
CA PRO A 32 -18.04 -12.64 6.20
C PRO A 32 -17.33 -11.61 7.10
N SER A 33 -16.17 -11.97 7.67
CA SER A 33 -15.38 -11.06 8.51
C SER A 33 -14.90 -9.85 7.71
N LEU A 34 -14.32 -10.08 6.52
CA LEU A 34 -13.88 -9.00 5.63
C LEU A 34 -15.06 -8.12 5.17
N SER A 35 -16.17 -8.74 4.79
CA SER A 35 -17.35 -8.01 4.33
C SER A 35 -17.96 -7.13 5.43
N ASN A 36 -18.00 -7.62 6.68
CA ASN A 36 -18.50 -6.84 7.82
C ASN A 36 -17.54 -5.69 8.14
N ALA A 37 -16.23 -5.94 8.17
CA ALA A 37 -15.24 -4.90 8.45
C ALA A 37 -15.28 -3.74 7.44
N ILE A 38 -15.50 -4.04 6.15
CA ILE A 38 -15.68 -3.02 5.12
C ILE A 38 -16.99 -2.28 5.30
N LYS A 39 -18.09 -2.99 5.56
CA LYS A 39 -19.40 -2.38 5.76
C LYS A 39 -19.41 -1.46 6.98
N ASP A 40 -18.76 -1.87 8.07
CA ASP A 40 -18.65 -1.07 9.28
C ASP A 40 -17.83 0.20 9.04
N LEU A 41 -16.74 0.10 8.26
CA LEU A 41 -15.96 1.26 7.83
C LEU A 41 -16.80 2.21 6.96
N GLU A 42 -17.51 1.69 5.96
CA GLU A 42 -18.40 2.48 5.09
C GLU A 42 -19.48 3.20 5.92
N ASN A 43 -20.07 2.52 6.91
CA ASN A 43 -21.04 3.12 7.82
C ASN A 43 -20.45 4.23 8.68
N GLU A 44 -19.22 4.04 9.18
CA GLU A 44 -18.53 5.05 9.99
C GLU A 44 -18.15 6.28 9.16
N LEU A 45 -17.70 6.08 7.92
CA LEU A 45 -17.38 7.14 6.97
C LEU A 45 -18.63 7.81 6.41
N LYS A 46 -19.79 7.15 6.49
CA LYS A 46 -21.04 7.51 5.79
C LYS A 46 -20.85 7.63 4.27
N LEU A 47 -20.00 6.76 3.72
CA LEU A 47 -19.65 6.70 2.31
C LEU A 47 -19.66 5.26 1.84
N SER A 48 -20.04 5.02 0.58
CA SER A 48 -19.81 3.74 -0.07
C SER A 48 -18.47 3.79 -0.78
N LEU A 49 -17.54 2.91 -0.40
CA LEU A 49 -16.23 2.76 -1.03
C LEU A 49 -16.31 1.84 -2.26
N PHE A 50 -17.25 0.89 -2.25
CA PHE A 50 -17.39 -0.10 -3.30
C PHE A 50 -18.82 -0.19 -3.86
N VAL A 51 -18.92 -0.58 -5.13
CA VAL A 51 -20.18 -0.96 -5.79
C VAL A 51 -20.06 -2.35 -6.40
N ARG A 52 -21.17 -3.09 -6.35
CA ARG A 52 -21.27 -4.41 -6.99
C ARG A 52 -21.72 -4.25 -8.43
N THR A 53 -21.03 -4.95 -9.32
CA THR A 53 -21.32 -5.01 -10.75
C THR A 53 -21.44 -6.47 -11.18
N ASN A 54 -21.96 -6.71 -12.39
CA ASN A 54 -22.03 -8.06 -12.97
C ASN A 54 -20.65 -8.72 -13.18
N ARG A 55 -19.56 -7.94 -13.09
CA ARG A 55 -18.17 -8.40 -13.26
C ARG A 55 -17.40 -8.52 -11.96
N GLY A 56 -18.02 -8.23 -10.81
CA GLY A 56 -17.37 -8.21 -9.51
C GLY A 56 -17.55 -6.89 -8.79
N ILE A 57 -16.56 -6.51 -7.98
CA ILE A 57 -16.61 -5.32 -7.13
C ILE A 57 -15.66 -4.26 -7.67
N THR A 58 -16.15 -3.02 -7.77
CA THR A 58 -15.37 -1.86 -8.23
C THR A 58 -15.49 -0.71 -7.24
N LEU A 59 -14.54 0.22 -7.28
CA LEU A 59 -14.57 1.42 -6.44
C LEU A 59 -15.64 2.40 -6.90
N THR A 60 -16.17 3.16 -5.95
CA THR A 60 -16.87 4.43 -6.22
C THR A 60 -15.84 5.55 -6.43
N ASN A 61 -16.31 6.77 -6.76
CA ASN A 61 -15.44 7.95 -6.82
C ASN A 61 -14.82 8.24 -5.45
N ASP A 62 -15.65 8.28 -4.40
CA ASP A 62 -15.19 8.48 -3.01
C ASP A 62 -14.25 7.34 -2.57
N GLY A 63 -14.54 6.11 -2.99
CA GLY A 63 -13.69 4.94 -2.76
C GLY A 63 -12.32 5.06 -3.42
N ALA A 64 -12.25 5.58 -4.64
CA ALA A 64 -10.99 5.80 -5.34
C ALA A 64 -10.13 6.87 -4.65
N GLU A 65 -10.75 7.96 -4.20
CA GLU A 65 -10.08 9.01 -3.44
C GLU A 65 -9.58 8.49 -2.08
N PHE A 66 -10.46 7.82 -1.32
CA PHE A 66 -10.12 7.18 -0.05
C PHE A 66 -8.96 6.20 -0.21
N LEU A 67 -8.97 5.38 -1.25
CA LEU A 67 -7.93 4.40 -1.52
C LEU A 67 -6.56 5.05 -1.81
N GLY A 68 -6.57 6.25 -2.41
CA GLY A 68 -5.36 7.06 -2.59
C GLY A 68 -4.72 7.43 -1.26
N TYR A 69 -5.49 7.98 -0.33
CA TYR A 69 -5.02 8.29 1.03
C TYR A 69 -4.62 7.05 1.81
N ALA A 70 -5.40 5.98 1.73
CA ALA A 70 -5.12 4.72 2.40
C ALA A 70 -3.76 4.13 1.97
N ARG A 71 -3.44 4.18 0.67
CA ARG A 71 -2.13 3.74 0.16
C ARG A 71 -0.98 4.54 0.75
N GLN A 72 -1.12 5.86 0.86
CA GLN A 72 -0.07 6.70 1.44
C GLN A 72 0.18 6.35 2.90
N VAL A 73 -0.87 6.16 3.69
CA VAL A 73 -0.76 5.79 5.12
C VAL A 73 -0.09 4.43 5.30
N ILE A 74 -0.46 3.43 4.50
CA ILE A 74 0.17 2.11 4.53
C ILE A 74 1.64 2.21 4.14
N GLN A 75 1.98 2.94 3.07
CA GLN A 75 3.37 3.11 2.65
C GLN A 75 4.23 3.79 3.73
N GLN A 76 3.70 4.81 4.42
CA GLN A 76 4.41 5.44 5.53
C GLN A 76 4.59 4.48 6.72
N THR A 77 3.60 3.63 6.97
CA THR A 77 3.69 2.59 8.00
C THR A 77 4.79 1.59 7.63
N ASP A 78 4.80 1.10 6.39
CA ASP A 78 5.82 0.15 5.91
C ASP A 78 7.23 0.76 6.02
N MET A 79 7.40 2.05 5.75
CA MET A 79 8.69 2.76 5.94
C MET A 79 9.12 2.83 7.41
N LEU A 80 8.18 3.00 8.34
CA LEU A 80 8.47 2.98 9.78
C LEU A 80 8.90 1.58 10.22
N GLU A 81 8.17 0.56 9.77
CA GLU A 81 8.50 -0.84 10.06
C GLU A 81 9.89 -1.19 9.50
N GLU A 82 10.18 -0.81 8.25
CA GLU A 82 11.48 -1.04 7.61
C GLU A 82 12.62 -0.38 8.40
N LYS A 83 12.43 0.87 8.84
CA LYS A 83 13.47 1.66 9.51
C LYS A 83 13.75 1.23 10.94
N TYR A 84 12.71 0.81 11.68
CA TYR A 84 12.81 0.63 13.14
C TYR A 84 12.60 -0.81 13.63
N LEU A 85 11.93 -1.67 12.85
CA LEU A 85 11.68 -3.07 13.25
C LEU A 85 12.65 -4.04 12.57
N THR A 86 12.96 -3.83 11.30
CA THR A 86 14.05 -4.56 10.65
C THR A 86 15.37 -3.87 10.99
N GLY A 87 16.11 -4.44 11.95
CA GLY A 87 17.44 -3.97 12.39
C GLY A 87 18.54 -3.95 11.31
N THR A 88 18.19 -4.08 10.04
CA THR A 88 19.03 -3.73 8.90
C THR A 88 19.20 -2.21 8.83
N PRO A 89 20.43 -1.68 8.81
CA PRO A 89 20.64 -0.26 8.55
C PRO A 89 19.94 0.09 7.24
N ALA A 90 19.11 1.14 7.26
CA ALA A 90 18.35 1.60 6.10
C ALA A 90 19.28 1.63 4.88
N LYS A 91 18.93 0.91 3.80
CA LYS A 91 19.73 0.88 2.57
C LYS A 91 20.02 2.33 2.16
N GLN A 92 21.26 2.76 2.33
CA GLN A 92 21.67 4.10 1.90
C GLN A 92 21.61 4.13 0.38
N ARG A 93 20.56 4.76 -0.16
CA ARG A 93 20.47 5.01 -1.59
C ARG A 93 21.30 6.24 -1.89
N PHE A 94 22.42 6.02 -2.57
CA PHE A 94 23.23 7.07 -3.14
C PHE A 94 23.00 7.07 -4.66
N CYS A 95 22.41 8.14 -5.19
CA CYS A 95 22.13 8.30 -6.60
C CYS A 95 22.85 9.55 -7.12
N ILE A 96 23.56 9.42 -8.24
CA ILE A 96 24.18 10.54 -8.97
C ILE A 96 23.53 10.61 -10.35
N SER A 97 23.11 11.80 -10.77
CA SER A 97 22.70 12.09 -12.15
C SER A 97 23.60 13.17 -12.71
N THR A 98 24.08 12.96 -13.93
CA THR A 98 25.05 13.84 -14.60
C THR A 98 24.89 13.69 -16.11
N GLN A 99 25.24 14.72 -16.88
CA GLN A 99 25.43 14.56 -18.33
C GLN A 99 26.57 13.56 -18.57
N HIS A 100 26.70 13.00 -19.77
CA HIS A 100 27.58 11.87 -20.12
C HIS A 100 29.09 12.18 -19.92
N TYR A 101 29.49 12.38 -18.66
CA TYR A 101 30.80 12.79 -18.23
C TYR A 101 31.53 11.58 -17.67
N THR A 102 32.59 11.20 -18.36
CA THR A 102 33.39 10.01 -18.07
C THR A 102 33.97 10.01 -16.65
N PHE A 103 34.26 11.20 -16.09
CA PHE A 103 34.80 11.32 -14.72
C PHE A 103 33.80 10.86 -13.65
N ALA A 104 32.50 11.12 -13.83
CA ALA A 104 31.49 10.75 -12.86
C ALA A 104 31.21 9.25 -12.87
N ALA A 105 31.27 8.62 -14.05
CA ALA A 105 31.21 7.17 -14.19
C ALA A 105 32.41 6.48 -13.51
N ASN A 106 33.63 6.99 -13.73
CA ASN A 106 34.84 6.44 -13.11
C ASN A 106 34.81 6.56 -11.58
N ALA A 107 34.46 7.74 -11.06
CA ALA A 107 34.36 7.96 -9.61
C ALA A 107 33.31 7.04 -8.96
N PHE A 108 32.19 6.76 -9.65
CA PHE A 108 31.19 5.82 -9.15
C PHE A 108 31.71 4.38 -9.13
N VAL A 109 32.43 3.95 -10.17
CA VAL A 109 33.04 2.60 -10.20
C VAL A 109 34.08 2.43 -9.10
N GLU A 110 34.89 3.46 -8.81
CA GLU A 110 35.83 3.44 -7.69
C GLU A 110 35.11 3.34 -6.34
N LEU A 111 34.06 4.13 -6.15
CA LEU A 111 33.27 4.13 -4.91
C LEU A 111 32.63 2.76 -4.64
N VAL A 112 32.06 2.11 -5.66
CA VAL A 112 31.44 0.78 -5.54
C VAL A 112 32.48 -0.32 -5.25
N ARG A 113 33.73 -0.16 -5.68
CA ARG A 113 34.80 -1.13 -5.37
C ARG A 113 35.34 -1.02 -3.94
N LEU A 114 35.14 0.13 -3.29
CA LEU A 114 35.65 0.43 -1.94
C LEU A 114 34.66 0.08 -0.82
N THR A 115 33.40 -0.20 -1.16
CA THR A 115 32.34 -0.67 -0.27
C THR A 115 32.17 -2.18 -0.34
#